data_AF-A0AAV3UC08-F1
#
_entry.id   AF-A0AAV3UC08-F1
#
_cell.length_a   1.000
_cell.length_b   1.000
_cell.length_c   1.000
_cell.angle_alpha   90.00
_cell.angle_beta   90.00
_cell.angle_gamma   90.00
#
_symmetry.space_group_name_H-M   'P 1'
#
loop_
_entity.id
_entity.type
_entity.pdbx_description
1 polymer ?
#
loop_
_entity_poly.entity_id
_entity_poly.type
_entity_poly.pdbx_seq_one_letter_code
_entity_poly.pdbx_strand_id
1 'polypeptide(L)'
;MPDIQLYNLVIPGDSQTGASGSAARNIQSGSIPGEDVAAVQSVAVEPEDRSITGQFRARFADEMAAEIKELFNAASFGAVPFTHVDTAHRPEHGYYTLRDVTVEPIEARADGLYRIDGDLVRQGTATSHYRAVRTNPGSIDNPFGGNPGEIIAIPEMARDVMWIDERGGQRKDAGPVARREGEYCTHVLYDSQYPPWTKPTLVYKIDYHQEPRGDCRVWDDHNREKVLYEEPPGDGSSVGDAIVGSATVGSGRRVRVASTWQRVFRTDHDFDGRIIVESGSLRLIPDEVNGKLRAFRWNSMTSHWDLLQLGMSPWRLKTFNLSRIGPERVEAMVDFRNQETNDLYRLDMMLRRGLGLAQWTKPNNASPTPDGLVDRLAPIARPSGRDSREVQTLIRDSNIPA
;
A
#
# COMPACT_ATOMS: atom_id res chain seq x y z
N MET A 1 24.70 -5.26 7.98
CA MET A 1 24.69 -4.30 6.84
C MET A 1 23.79 -3.12 7.23
N PRO A 2 23.61 -2.03 6.44
CA PRO A 2 22.51 -1.09 6.67
C PRO A 2 21.17 -1.70 6.25
N ASP A 3 20.10 -1.46 7.00
CA ASP A 3 18.73 -1.88 6.65
C ASP A 3 18.35 -1.42 5.24
N ILE A 4 17.71 -2.30 4.49
CA ILE A 4 17.12 -2.02 3.17
C ILE A 4 15.63 -1.78 3.35
N GLN A 5 15.09 -0.78 2.66
CA GLN A 5 13.67 -0.57 2.47
C GLN A 5 13.30 -0.85 1.00
N LEU A 6 12.50 -1.89 0.77
CA LEU A 6 11.86 -2.18 -0.51
C LEU A 6 10.38 -1.83 -0.40
N TYR A 7 9.93 -0.82 -1.14
CA TYR A 7 8.62 -0.20 -0.94
C TYR A 7 8.36 0.15 0.54
N ASN A 8 7.40 -0.49 1.20
CA ASN A 8 7.07 -0.31 2.62
C ASN A 8 7.60 -1.45 3.52
N LEU A 9 8.39 -2.37 2.97
CA LEU A 9 8.99 -3.52 3.63
C LEU A 9 10.42 -3.18 4.05
N VAL A 10 10.80 -3.53 5.28
CA VAL A 10 12.16 -3.34 5.79
C VAL A 10 12.84 -4.70 5.93
N ILE A 11 14.00 -4.85 5.31
CA ILE A 11 14.88 -6.01 5.40
C ILE A 11 16.06 -5.60 6.31
N PRO A 12 16.09 -6.04 7.58
CA PRO A 12 17.11 -5.63 8.53
C PRO A 12 18.53 -5.90 8.03
N GLY A 13 19.46 -5.04 8.43
CA GLY A 13 20.85 -5.09 8.03
C GLY A 13 21.56 -6.39 8.40
N ASP A 14 21.14 -7.02 9.50
CA ASP A 14 21.72 -8.29 9.99
C ASP A 14 21.06 -9.52 9.37
N SER A 15 19.91 -9.34 8.70
CA SER A 15 19.28 -10.34 7.84
C SER A 15 20.00 -10.47 6.49
N GLN A 16 20.74 -9.46 6.03
CA GLN A 16 21.32 -9.42 4.68
C GLN A 16 22.62 -10.24 4.60
N THR A 17 22.55 -11.42 3.97
CA THR A 17 23.68 -12.36 3.89
C THR A 17 24.58 -12.21 2.66
N GLY A 18 24.29 -11.28 1.73
CA GLY A 18 25.12 -11.16 0.53
C GLY A 18 24.76 -10.05 -0.47
N ALA A 19 24.82 -8.77 -0.06
CA ALA A 19 24.76 -7.65 -1.02
C ALA A 19 26.09 -7.44 -1.80
N SER A 20 26.67 -8.52 -2.32
CA SER A 20 27.92 -8.51 -3.11
C SER A 20 27.61 -8.79 -4.58
N GLY A 21 27.71 -7.78 -5.44
CA GLY A 21 27.21 -7.84 -6.82
C GLY A 21 27.77 -9.01 -7.66
N SER A 22 26.87 -9.80 -8.23
CA SER A 22 27.15 -11.02 -9.01
C SER A 22 27.83 -10.79 -10.37
N ALA A 23 28.13 -9.53 -10.73
CA ALA A 23 28.51 -9.09 -12.07
C ALA A 23 29.91 -9.52 -12.56
N ALA A 24 30.69 -10.30 -11.79
CA ALA A 24 32.13 -10.47 -12.07
C ALA A 24 32.76 -11.82 -11.67
N ARG A 25 32.03 -12.95 -11.64
CA ARG A 25 32.68 -14.25 -11.30
C ARG A 25 32.30 -15.52 -12.08
N ASN A 26 31.58 -15.42 -13.19
CA ASN A 26 31.45 -16.52 -14.17
C ASN A 26 32.50 -16.42 -15.30
N ILE A 27 33.77 -16.17 -14.95
CA ILE A 27 34.92 -16.30 -15.85
C ILE A 27 36.01 -17.11 -15.14
N GLN A 28 35.91 -18.45 -15.22
CA GLN A 28 36.99 -19.46 -15.25
C GLN A 28 36.47 -20.85 -14.88
N SER A 29 35.67 -21.45 -15.76
CA SER A 29 35.60 -22.92 -15.92
C SER A 29 36.31 -23.25 -17.24
N GLY A 30 37.33 -24.11 -17.19
CA GLY A 30 38.28 -24.28 -18.29
C GLY A 30 37.68 -24.82 -19.58
N SER A 31 38.18 -24.35 -20.73
CA SER A 31 37.85 -24.88 -22.05
C SER A 31 38.39 -26.31 -22.23
N ILE A 32 37.48 -27.30 -22.21
CA ILE A 32 37.77 -28.67 -22.62
C ILE A 32 37.49 -28.78 -24.13
N PRO A 33 38.45 -29.18 -24.99
CA PRO A 33 38.22 -29.27 -26.42
C PRO A 33 37.43 -30.54 -26.79
N GLY A 34 36.12 -30.38 -27.04
CA GLY A 34 35.31 -31.30 -27.83
C GLY A 34 34.37 -32.24 -27.05
N GLU A 35 33.11 -31.83 -26.91
CA GLU A 35 31.92 -32.67 -27.14
C GLU A 35 30.66 -31.78 -27.27
N ASP A 36 29.60 -32.28 -27.91
CA ASP A 36 28.33 -31.55 -28.13
C ASP A 36 27.50 -31.48 -26.83
N VAL A 37 27.29 -30.27 -26.30
CA VAL A 37 26.32 -30.02 -25.21
C VAL A 37 25.54 -28.73 -25.49
N ALA A 38 24.27 -28.73 -25.12
CA ALA A 38 23.30 -27.68 -25.41
C ALA A 38 23.76 -26.26 -25.01
N ALA A 39 23.48 -25.30 -25.89
CA ALA A 39 23.65 -23.88 -25.61
C ALA A 39 22.67 -23.42 -24.53
N VAL A 40 23.15 -23.37 -23.28
CA VAL A 40 22.45 -22.66 -22.19
C VAL A 40 22.37 -21.19 -22.58
N GLN A 41 21.16 -20.69 -22.84
CA GLN A 41 20.93 -19.25 -22.94
C GLN A 41 21.20 -18.62 -21.58
N SER A 42 22.38 -18.03 -21.43
CA SER A 42 22.64 -17.09 -20.35
C SER A 42 21.71 -15.89 -20.53
N VAL A 43 20.66 -15.84 -19.72
CA VAL A 43 19.87 -14.62 -19.54
C VAL A 43 20.80 -13.60 -18.92
N ALA A 44 21.32 -12.70 -19.75
CA ALA A 44 22.25 -11.67 -19.34
C ALA A 44 21.49 -10.63 -18.50
N VAL A 45 21.63 -10.76 -17.18
CA VAL A 45 21.28 -9.72 -16.19
C VAL A 45 21.83 -8.39 -16.69
N GLU A 46 20.97 -7.40 -16.91
CA GLU A 46 21.40 -6.11 -17.49
C GLU A 46 22.29 -5.35 -16.49
N PRO A 47 23.19 -4.44 -16.94
CA PRO A 47 24.18 -3.80 -16.04
C PRO A 47 23.61 -2.96 -14.88
N GLU A 48 22.29 -2.71 -14.84
CA GLU A 48 21.59 -2.03 -13.75
C GLU A 48 20.58 -2.92 -12.99
N ASP A 49 20.46 -4.20 -13.36
CA ASP A 49 19.67 -5.21 -12.64
C ASP A 49 20.40 -5.62 -11.33
N ARG A 50 19.63 -5.94 -10.29
CA ARG A 50 20.15 -6.22 -8.94
C ARG A 50 19.36 -7.32 -8.25
N SER A 51 20.04 -8.33 -7.72
CA SER A 51 19.44 -9.25 -6.75
C SER A 51 19.41 -8.67 -5.32
N ILE A 52 18.44 -9.09 -4.52
CA ILE A 52 18.38 -8.90 -3.08
C ILE A 52 18.33 -10.24 -2.36
N THR A 53 19.39 -10.56 -1.61
CA THR A 53 19.50 -11.82 -0.86
C THR A 53 19.49 -11.55 0.64
N GLY A 54 18.63 -12.25 1.39
CA GLY A 54 18.49 -12.08 2.83
C GLY A 54 17.96 -13.31 3.57
N GLN A 55 17.98 -13.24 4.91
CA GLN A 55 17.52 -14.26 5.83
C GLN A 55 16.74 -13.62 7.00
N PHE A 56 15.42 -13.77 7.07
CA PHE A 56 14.69 -13.30 8.25
C PHE A 56 14.94 -14.22 9.45
N ARG A 57 15.10 -13.60 10.63
CA ARG A 57 15.41 -14.24 11.92
C ARG A 57 14.61 -13.55 13.03
N ALA A 58 13.31 -13.77 13.04
CA ALA A 58 12.36 -13.01 13.87
C ALA A 58 11.15 -13.87 14.25
N ARG A 59 10.40 -13.43 15.26
CA ARG A 59 9.13 -14.06 15.69
C ARG A 59 8.06 -14.11 14.59
N PHE A 60 8.20 -13.27 13.56
CA PHE A 60 7.27 -13.13 12.44
C PHE A 60 8.02 -13.23 11.09
N ALA A 61 9.07 -14.05 11.03
CA ALA A 61 9.94 -14.15 9.86
C ALA A 61 9.24 -14.80 8.66
N ASP A 62 8.25 -15.66 8.91
CA ASP A 62 7.32 -16.25 7.96
C ASP A 62 6.37 -15.22 7.38
N GLU A 63 5.68 -14.40 8.18
CA GLU A 63 4.81 -13.35 7.61
C GLU A 63 5.65 -12.29 6.87
N MET A 64 6.81 -11.87 7.40
CA MET A 64 7.72 -10.95 6.67
C MET A 64 8.22 -11.54 5.34
N ALA A 65 8.45 -12.85 5.26
CA ALA A 65 8.82 -13.53 4.03
C ALA A 65 7.63 -13.62 3.05
N ALA A 66 6.42 -13.82 3.56
CA ALA A 66 5.19 -13.77 2.77
C ALA A 66 4.90 -12.37 2.21
N GLU A 67 5.08 -11.30 3.00
CA GLU A 67 4.94 -9.91 2.54
C GLU A 67 5.81 -9.62 1.30
N ILE A 68 7.09 -10.06 1.32
CA ILE A 68 8.00 -9.88 0.18
C ILE A 68 7.56 -10.76 -1.00
N LYS A 69 7.18 -12.02 -0.75
CA LYS A 69 6.68 -12.93 -1.81
C LYS A 69 5.47 -12.35 -2.52
N GLU A 70 4.53 -11.79 -1.77
CA GLU A 70 3.35 -11.12 -2.31
C GLU A 70 3.72 -9.89 -3.13
N LEU A 71 4.54 -8.98 -2.58
CA LEU A 71 4.89 -7.72 -3.25
C LEU A 71 5.53 -7.96 -4.63
N PHE A 72 6.44 -8.93 -4.75
CA PHE A 72 7.03 -9.33 -6.04
C PHE A 72 6.01 -9.87 -7.06
N ASN A 73 4.93 -10.49 -6.58
CA ASN A 73 3.87 -11.06 -7.43
C ASN A 73 2.68 -10.10 -7.62
N ALA A 74 2.72 -8.89 -7.06
CA ALA A 74 1.57 -8.00 -7.01
C ALA A 74 1.49 -7.09 -8.26
N ALA A 75 0.91 -7.61 -9.35
CA ALA A 75 0.89 -6.97 -10.68
C ALA A 75 0.29 -5.54 -10.77
N SER A 76 -0.36 -5.02 -9.72
CA SER A 76 -0.79 -3.61 -9.64
C SER A 76 0.28 -2.65 -9.10
N PHE A 77 1.41 -3.18 -8.61
CA PHE A 77 2.60 -2.41 -8.23
C PHE A 77 3.62 -2.51 -9.38
N GLY A 78 3.82 -1.39 -10.08
CA GLY A 78 4.85 -1.28 -11.13
C GLY A 78 6.23 -1.06 -10.52
N ALA A 79 6.88 0.04 -10.91
CA ALA A 79 8.15 0.43 -10.31
C ALA A 79 7.95 0.88 -8.85
N VAL A 80 8.58 0.20 -7.88
CA VAL A 80 8.57 0.54 -6.45
C VAL A 80 9.88 1.24 -6.02
N PRO A 81 9.88 2.09 -4.98
CA PRO A 81 11.10 2.69 -4.45
C PRO A 81 11.97 1.65 -3.72
N PHE A 82 13.28 1.72 -3.96
CA PHE A 82 14.31 0.99 -3.22
C PHE A 82 15.29 1.99 -2.59
N THR A 83 15.54 1.86 -1.29
CA THR A 83 16.45 2.76 -0.55
C THR A 83 16.99 2.08 0.72
N HIS A 84 17.99 2.67 1.37
CA HIS A 84 18.43 2.29 2.70
C HIS A 84 17.78 3.16 3.78
N VAL A 85 17.48 2.56 4.93
CA VAL A 85 16.79 3.24 6.05
C VAL A 85 17.64 4.35 6.67
N ASP A 86 18.97 4.33 6.48
CA ASP A 86 19.89 5.37 6.95
C ASP A 86 19.79 6.71 6.18
N THR A 87 18.94 6.80 5.15
CA THR A 87 18.60 7.98 4.34
C THR A 87 19.76 8.65 3.57
N ALA A 88 21.00 8.22 3.77
CA ALA A 88 22.15 8.73 3.03
C ALA A 88 21.94 8.51 1.52
N HIS A 89 22.27 9.48 0.66
CA HIS A 89 22.09 9.28 -0.78
C HIS A 89 23.16 8.30 -1.32
N ARG A 90 22.71 7.25 -2.02
CA ARG A 90 23.58 6.22 -2.58
C ARG A 90 23.20 5.90 -4.04
N PRO A 91 24.15 5.49 -4.91
CA PRO A 91 23.87 5.16 -6.31
C PRO A 91 22.75 4.15 -6.51
N GLU A 92 22.65 3.16 -5.60
CA GLU A 92 21.63 2.12 -5.60
C GLU A 92 20.21 2.61 -5.29
N HIS A 93 20.02 3.84 -4.78
CA HIS A 93 18.69 4.39 -4.53
C HIS A 93 17.97 4.70 -5.85
N GLY A 94 16.76 4.18 -6.02
CA GLY A 94 16.09 4.18 -7.32
C GLY A 94 14.66 3.65 -7.26
N TYR A 95 14.00 3.66 -8.42
CA TYR A 95 12.75 2.94 -8.65
C TYR A 95 13.06 1.66 -9.42
N TYR A 96 12.50 0.53 -8.98
CA TYR A 96 12.77 -0.80 -9.51
C TYR A 96 11.47 -1.55 -9.79
N THR A 97 11.39 -2.24 -10.91
CA THR A 97 10.36 -3.25 -11.16
C THR A 97 10.83 -4.57 -10.56
N LEU A 98 9.90 -5.32 -9.98
CA LEU A 98 10.16 -6.64 -9.40
C LEU A 98 9.93 -7.70 -10.51
N ARG A 99 10.86 -8.66 -10.68
CA ARG A 99 10.70 -9.77 -11.64
C ARG A 99 10.34 -11.07 -10.91
N ASP A 100 11.31 -11.63 -10.21
CA ASP A 100 11.25 -12.99 -9.66
C ASP A 100 11.69 -12.99 -8.19
N VAL A 101 11.13 -13.90 -7.38
CA VAL A 101 11.59 -14.12 -6.00
C VAL A 101 11.47 -15.58 -5.59
N THR A 102 12.54 -16.11 -5.01
CA THR A 102 12.62 -17.37 -4.30
C THR A 102 12.52 -17.11 -2.80
N VAL A 103 11.62 -17.81 -2.12
CA VAL A 103 11.39 -17.68 -0.68
C VAL A 103 11.28 -19.09 -0.09
N GLU A 104 12.22 -19.44 0.78
CA GLU A 104 12.42 -20.82 1.26
C GLU A 104 12.74 -20.85 2.76
N PRO A 105 12.18 -21.80 3.54
CA PRO A 105 12.69 -22.08 4.87
C PRO A 105 14.10 -22.68 4.78
N ILE A 106 15.04 -22.17 5.58
CA ILE A 106 16.45 -22.60 5.56
C ILE A 106 16.61 -23.98 6.21
N GLU A 107 15.80 -24.27 7.23
CA GLU A 107 15.68 -25.60 7.84
C GLU A 107 14.21 -26.00 7.93
N ALA A 108 13.82 -27.11 7.30
CA ALA A 108 12.45 -27.61 7.26
C ALA A 108 11.92 -28.18 8.61
N ARG A 109 12.51 -27.75 9.73
CA ARG A 109 12.19 -28.14 11.11
C ARG A 109 12.42 -27.02 12.15
N ALA A 110 12.89 -25.85 11.73
CA ALA A 110 13.12 -24.71 12.62
C ALA A 110 12.29 -23.53 12.13
N ASP A 111 11.21 -23.23 12.86
CA ASP A 111 10.34 -22.10 12.58
C ASP A 111 11.13 -20.77 12.70
N GLY A 112 10.81 -19.81 11.84
CA GLY A 112 11.38 -18.46 11.92
C GLY A 112 12.72 -18.21 11.21
N LEU A 113 13.18 -19.11 10.32
CA LEU A 113 14.40 -18.91 9.51
C LEU A 113 14.15 -19.06 8.00
N TYR A 114 13.90 -17.94 7.31
CA TYR A 114 13.55 -17.90 5.88
C TYR A 114 14.60 -17.19 5.03
N ARG A 115 15.09 -17.85 3.98
CA ARG A 115 15.91 -17.25 2.91
C ARG A 115 15.00 -16.61 1.87
N ILE A 116 15.41 -15.43 1.42
CA ILE A 116 14.86 -14.71 0.27
C ILE A 116 15.98 -14.45 -0.71
N ASP A 117 15.71 -14.65 -2.00
CA ASP A 117 16.55 -14.18 -3.10
C ASP A 117 15.63 -13.69 -4.23
N GLY A 118 15.78 -12.45 -4.71
CA GLY A 118 14.87 -11.91 -5.73
C GLY A 118 15.42 -10.75 -6.53
N ASP A 119 14.95 -10.64 -7.77
CA ASP A 119 15.55 -9.79 -8.82
C ASP A 119 14.79 -8.48 -9.06
N LEU A 120 15.54 -7.39 -9.03
CA LEU A 120 15.09 -6.00 -9.17
C LEU A 120 15.64 -5.38 -10.46
N VAL A 121 14.77 -4.79 -11.27
CA VAL A 121 15.12 -4.16 -12.56
C VAL A 121 15.03 -2.65 -12.45
N ARG A 122 16.15 -1.95 -12.53
CA ARG A 122 16.17 -0.48 -12.40
C ARG A 122 15.34 0.18 -13.52
N GLN A 123 14.37 0.99 -13.11
CA GLN A 123 13.55 1.81 -14.01
C GLN A 123 14.06 3.25 -14.07
N GLY A 124 14.63 3.76 -12.97
CA GLY A 124 15.23 5.09 -12.91
C GLY A 124 15.44 5.61 -11.49
N THR A 125 15.58 6.93 -11.36
CA THR A 125 15.76 7.62 -10.07
C THR A 125 14.81 8.81 -9.95
N ALA A 126 14.70 9.41 -8.77
CA ALA A 126 13.98 10.67 -8.56
C ALA A 126 14.63 11.88 -9.27
N THR A 127 15.83 11.70 -9.83
CA THR A 127 16.48 12.67 -10.72
C THR A 127 16.06 12.48 -12.18
N SER A 128 15.95 11.23 -12.65
CA SER A 128 15.63 10.94 -14.06
C SER A 128 14.13 10.73 -14.34
N HIS A 129 13.30 10.55 -13.31
CA HIS A 129 11.86 10.30 -13.42
C HIS A 129 11.06 11.00 -12.32
N TYR A 130 9.87 11.48 -12.67
CA TYR A 130 8.81 11.85 -11.73
C TYR A 130 7.96 10.63 -11.41
N ARG A 131 7.38 10.62 -10.21
CA ARG A 131 6.16 9.87 -9.95
C ARG A 131 5.02 10.52 -10.71
N ALA A 132 4.19 9.71 -11.33
CA ALA A 132 3.09 10.15 -12.16
C ALA A 132 1.81 9.44 -11.74
N VAL A 133 0.71 10.19 -11.65
CA VAL A 133 -0.64 9.67 -11.47
C VAL A 133 -1.42 10.00 -12.73
N ARG A 134 -1.52 9.02 -13.64
CA ARG A 134 -2.30 9.12 -14.88
C ARG A 134 -3.78 9.08 -14.54
N THR A 135 -4.60 9.81 -15.29
CA THR A 135 -6.05 9.86 -15.07
C THR A 135 -6.80 9.46 -16.33
N ASN A 136 -8.01 8.93 -16.17
CA ASN A 136 -8.96 8.71 -17.26
C ASN A 136 -10.39 9.08 -16.80
N PRO A 137 -10.66 10.39 -16.59
CA PRO A 137 -11.95 10.94 -16.19
C PRO A 137 -13.17 10.27 -16.82
N GLY A 138 -14.15 9.89 -16.00
CA GLY A 138 -15.42 9.35 -16.47
C GLY A 138 -16.55 9.46 -15.46
N SER A 139 -17.78 9.48 -15.96
CA SER A 139 -18.98 9.35 -15.13
C SER A 139 -19.14 7.90 -14.62
N ILE A 140 -19.79 7.74 -13.46
CA ILE A 140 -20.10 6.45 -12.85
C ILE A 140 -21.51 6.44 -12.25
N ASP A 141 -22.12 5.25 -12.15
CA ASP A 141 -23.42 5.05 -11.49
C ASP A 141 -23.23 4.95 -9.97
N ASN A 142 -23.23 6.12 -9.30
CA ASN A 142 -23.07 6.25 -7.85
C ASN A 142 -24.42 6.61 -7.18
N PRO A 143 -25.00 5.73 -6.33
CA PRO A 143 -26.31 5.94 -5.72
C PRO A 143 -26.32 7.01 -4.60
N PHE A 144 -25.15 7.51 -4.18
CA PHE A 144 -25.00 8.55 -3.16
C PHE A 144 -25.02 9.98 -3.74
N GLY A 145 -25.25 10.13 -5.06
CA GLY A 145 -25.44 11.41 -5.74
C GLY A 145 -24.20 12.31 -5.78
N GLY A 146 -24.42 13.63 -5.91
CA GLY A 146 -23.41 14.68 -5.74
C GLY A 146 -22.44 14.95 -6.91
N ASN A 147 -21.88 16.17 -6.94
CA ASN A 147 -20.84 16.62 -7.88
C ASN A 147 -19.68 17.39 -7.20
N PRO A 148 -18.94 16.77 -6.25
CA PRO A 148 -17.55 17.11 -6.00
C PRO A 148 -16.70 16.60 -7.17
N GLY A 149 -15.65 17.36 -7.52
CA GLY A 149 -14.78 17.08 -8.66
C GLY A 149 -13.99 15.76 -8.55
N GLU A 150 -13.11 15.56 -9.52
CA GLU A 150 -12.38 14.31 -9.76
C GLU A 150 -11.12 14.24 -8.90
N ILE A 151 -11.32 14.36 -7.59
CA ILE A 151 -10.25 14.50 -6.61
C ILE A 151 -9.33 13.27 -6.57
N ILE A 152 -8.04 13.56 -6.71
CA ILE A 152 -6.88 12.70 -6.50
C ILE A 152 -6.09 13.24 -5.30
N ALA A 153 -5.37 12.39 -4.58
CA ALA A 153 -4.46 12.83 -3.54
C ALA A 153 -3.04 12.25 -3.67
N ILE A 154 -2.05 13.07 -3.31
CA ILE A 154 -0.64 12.71 -3.18
C ILE A 154 -0.13 13.15 -1.80
N PRO A 155 0.98 12.59 -1.28
CA PRO A 155 1.53 12.97 0.02
C PRO A 155 2.02 14.44 0.03
N GLU A 156 1.88 15.16 1.14
CA GLU A 156 2.30 16.59 1.21
C GLU A 156 3.82 16.81 1.10
N MET A 157 4.62 15.78 1.36
CA MET A 157 6.07 15.77 1.08
C MET A 157 6.43 15.67 -0.43
N ALA A 158 5.43 15.64 -1.31
CA ALA A 158 5.65 15.75 -2.75
C ALA A 158 6.10 17.16 -3.14
N ARG A 159 7.10 17.24 -4.04
CA ARG A 159 7.67 18.47 -4.60
C ARG A 159 7.56 18.44 -6.12
N ASP A 160 7.81 19.59 -6.76
CA ASP A 160 7.74 19.78 -8.21
C ASP A 160 6.39 19.32 -8.82
N VAL A 161 5.28 19.62 -8.13
CA VAL A 161 3.95 19.10 -8.47
C VAL A 161 3.32 19.90 -9.61
N MET A 162 3.03 19.25 -10.74
CA MET A 162 2.42 19.88 -11.91
C MET A 162 1.52 18.91 -12.69
N TRP A 163 0.58 19.46 -13.47
CA TRP A 163 -0.20 18.72 -14.45
C TRP A 163 0.51 18.73 -15.80
N ILE A 164 0.47 17.60 -16.52
CA ILE A 164 0.84 17.50 -17.94
C ILE A 164 -0.30 16.89 -18.77
N ASP A 165 -0.31 17.17 -20.07
CA ASP A 165 -1.19 16.49 -21.04
C ASP A 165 -0.77 15.03 -21.27
N GLU A 166 -1.71 14.17 -21.67
CA GLU A 166 -1.46 12.75 -22.04
C GLU A 166 -0.40 12.62 -23.16
N ARG A 167 -0.31 13.63 -24.03
CA ARG A 167 0.64 13.68 -25.16
C ARG A 167 2.01 14.27 -24.77
N GLY A 168 2.20 14.68 -23.52
CA GLY A 168 3.44 15.29 -23.01
C GLY A 168 3.76 16.69 -23.55
N GLY A 169 2.91 17.27 -24.41
CA GLY A 169 3.20 18.52 -25.13
C GLY A 169 2.92 19.82 -24.36
N GLN A 170 2.26 19.76 -23.20
CA GLN A 170 1.87 20.92 -22.40
C GLN A 170 1.92 20.60 -20.90
N ARG A 171 2.23 21.61 -20.07
CA ARG A 171 2.14 21.56 -18.60
C ARG A 171 1.36 22.75 -18.01
N LYS A 172 0.86 22.58 -16.78
CA LYS A 172 0.14 23.59 -15.99
C LYS A 172 0.40 23.36 -14.51
N ASP A 173 0.63 24.41 -13.74
CA ASP A 173 0.87 24.30 -12.30
C ASP A 173 -0.30 23.62 -11.58
N ALA A 174 0.01 22.75 -10.61
CA ALA A 174 -1.01 22.04 -9.86
C ALA A 174 -1.52 22.89 -8.68
N GLY A 175 -2.70 23.51 -8.84
CA GLY A 175 -3.40 24.18 -7.75
C GLY A 175 -4.03 23.16 -6.79
N PRO A 176 -3.64 23.13 -5.49
CA PRO A 176 -4.24 22.23 -4.52
C PRO A 176 -5.62 22.74 -4.08
N VAL A 177 -6.62 21.87 -4.03
CA VAL A 177 -8.00 22.23 -3.65
C VAL A 177 -8.30 22.01 -2.17
N ALA A 178 -7.57 21.10 -1.52
CA ALA A 178 -7.69 20.82 -0.09
C ALA A 178 -6.46 20.09 0.46
N ARG A 179 -6.42 19.90 1.78
CA ARG A 179 -5.53 18.98 2.49
C ARG A 179 -6.38 17.99 3.29
N ARG A 180 -5.84 16.81 3.60
CA ARG A 180 -6.42 15.89 4.59
C ARG A 180 -5.31 15.15 5.32
N GLU A 181 -5.47 15.03 6.64
CA GLU A 181 -4.53 14.32 7.50
C GLU A 181 -4.89 12.82 7.60
N GLY A 182 -3.88 11.98 7.82
CA GLY A 182 -4.02 10.53 7.98
C GLY A 182 -2.96 9.95 8.93
N GLU A 183 -3.08 8.67 9.30
CA GLU A 183 -2.22 8.01 10.31
C GLU A 183 -0.72 8.14 10.01
N TYR A 184 -0.35 8.25 8.73
CA TYR A 184 1.03 8.13 8.27
C TYR A 184 1.60 9.40 7.62
N CYS A 185 0.75 10.28 7.11
CA CYS A 185 1.09 11.58 6.52
C CYS A 185 -0.16 12.45 6.29
N THR A 186 0.05 13.74 6.01
CA THR A 186 -0.93 14.59 5.34
C THR A 186 -0.89 14.35 3.83
N HIS A 187 -2.05 14.36 3.18
CA HIS A 187 -2.22 14.35 1.74
C HIS A 187 -2.71 15.70 1.23
N VAL A 188 -2.22 16.11 0.06
CA VAL A 188 -2.71 17.26 -0.69
C VAL A 188 -3.63 16.77 -1.80
N LEU A 189 -4.79 17.40 -1.92
CA LEU A 189 -5.86 17.02 -2.84
C LEU A 189 -5.85 17.93 -4.07
N TYR A 190 -6.01 17.34 -5.25
CA TYR A 190 -6.01 18.00 -6.55
C TYR A 190 -7.19 17.50 -7.38
N ASP A 191 -7.82 18.38 -8.16
CA ASP A 191 -8.94 18.03 -9.05
C ASP A 191 -8.43 17.82 -10.49
N SER A 192 -8.64 16.64 -11.08
CA SER A 192 -8.25 16.40 -12.48
C SER A 192 -9.07 17.18 -13.50
N GLN A 193 -10.15 17.86 -13.10
CA GLN A 193 -10.88 18.79 -13.97
C GLN A 193 -10.26 20.20 -14.04
N TYR A 194 -9.22 20.50 -13.25
CA TYR A 194 -8.55 21.81 -13.25
C TYR A 194 -7.69 22.12 -14.50
N PRO A 195 -6.87 21.19 -15.04
CA PRO A 195 -6.23 21.38 -16.35
C PRO A 195 -7.24 21.21 -17.51
N PRO A 196 -7.04 21.85 -18.67
CA PRO A 196 -8.00 21.87 -19.78
C PRO A 196 -7.98 20.61 -20.67
N TRP A 197 -7.36 19.51 -20.21
CA TRP A 197 -7.14 18.29 -20.99
C TRP A 197 -8.07 17.17 -20.52
N THR A 198 -8.33 16.18 -21.39
CA THR A 198 -9.29 15.09 -21.11
C THR A 198 -8.69 13.94 -20.29
N LYS A 199 -7.37 13.74 -20.33
CA LYS A 199 -6.62 12.76 -19.52
C LYS A 199 -5.34 13.37 -18.96
N PRO A 200 -5.42 14.39 -18.10
CA PRO A 200 -4.24 15.00 -17.51
C PRO A 200 -3.48 13.99 -16.64
N THR A 201 -2.19 14.16 -16.48
CA THR A 201 -1.36 13.36 -15.56
C THR A 201 -0.75 14.29 -14.52
N LEU A 202 -0.93 13.98 -13.24
CA LEU A 202 -0.29 14.71 -12.15
C LEU A 202 1.11 14.12 -11.94
N VAL A 203 2.16 14.92 -12.14
CA VAL A 203 3.55 14.50 -11.90
C VAL A 203 4.15 15.24 -10.71
N TYR A 204 5.02 14.55 -9.97
CA TYR A 204 5.70 15.05 -8.77
C TYR A 204 6.97 14.25 -8.46
N LYS A 205 7.86 14.82 -7.66
CA LYS A 205 8.98 14.11 -7.02
C LYS A 205 8.67 13.89 -5.55
N ILE A 206 9.19 12.81 -4.98
CA ILE A 206 9.04 12.44 -3.56
C ILE A 206 10.28 11.62 -3.14
N ASP A 207 10.62 11.63 -1.86
CA ASP A 207 11.71 10.80 -1.35
C ASP A 207 11.26 9.34 -1.17
N TYR A 208 12.15 8.41 -1.54
CA TYR A 208 11.85 6.97 -1.64
C TYR A 208 11.24 6.37 -0.37
N HIS A 209 11.70 6.79 0.81
CA HIS A 209 11.19 6.31 2.11
C HIS A 209 9.85 6.98 2.51
N GLN A 210 9.48 8.09 1.88
CA GLN A 210 8.25 8.84 2.17
C GLN A 210 7.08 8.41 1.28
N GLU A 211 7.31 8.06 0.01
CA GLU A 211 6.26 7.63 -0.94
C GLU A 211 5.28 6.60 -0.33
N PRO A 212 5.73 5.46 0.24
CA PRO A 212 4.84 4.39 0.70
C PRO A 212 4.03 4.78 1.94
N ARG A 213 4.39 5.88 2.61
CA ARG A 213 3.67 6.38 3.80
C ARG A 213 2.29 6.89 3.44
N GLY A 214 2.11 7.44 2.24
CA GLY A 214 0.81 7.95 1.82
C GLY A 214 -0.10 6.94 1.17
N ASP A 215 0.42 5.83 0.66
CA ASP A 215 -0.34 4.90 -0.17
C ASP A 215 -1.46 4.15 0.57
N CYS A 216 -2.47 3.72 -0.22
CA CYS A 216 -3.49 2.78 0.26
C CYS A 216 -2.86 1.46 0.68
N ARG A 217 -3.52 0.78 1.63
CA ARG A 217 -3.04 -0.50 2.18
C ARG A 217 -4.18 -1.48 2.40
N VAL A 218 -3.81 -2.75 2.32
CA VAL A 218 -4.57 -3.86 2.90
C VAL A 218 -3.68 -4.53 3.93
N TRP A 219 -4.26 -4.93 5.05
CA TRP A 219 -3.60 -5.72 6.07
C TRP A 219 -4.45 -6.95 6.41
N ASP A 220 -3.80 -8.02 6.86
CA ASP A 220 -4.41 -9.02 7.71
C ASP A 220 -4.11 -8.69 9.18
N ASP A 221 -5.14 -8.62 10.03
CA ASP A 221 -4.99 -8.45 11.47
C ASP A 221 -4.42 -9.70 12.18
N HIS A 222 -4.44 -10.88 11.53
CA HIS A 222 -3.98 -12.17 12.08
C HIS A 222 -4.65 -12.55 13.42
N ASN A 223 -5.79 -11.93 13.74
CA ASN A 223 -6.45 -11.89 15.06
C ASN A 223 -5.57 -11.30 16.20
N ARG A 224 -4.56 -10.49 15.88
CA ARG A 224 -3.60 -9.86 16.79
C ARG A 224 -3.89 -8.35 16.94
N GLU A 225 -3.38 -7.71 17.99
CA GLU A 225 -3.36 -6.24 18.06
C GLU A 225 -2.43 -5.66 16.98
N LYS A 226 -2.66 -4.41 16.55
CA LYS A 226 -1.81 -3.75 15.54
C LYS A 226 -0.36 -3.57 16.00
N VAL A 227 -0.15 -3.52 17.31
CA VAL A 227 1.09 -3.08 17.94
C VAL A 227 1.43 -3.98 19.10
N LEU A 228 2.62 -4.60 19.06
CA LEU A 228 3.21 -5.15 20.28
C LEU A 228 3.88 -4.06 21.11
N TYR A 229 3.67 -4.17 22.41
CA TYR A 229 4.29 -3.38 23.46
C TYR A 229 5.14 -4.29 24.32
N GLU A 230 6.46 -4.17 24.23
CA GLU A 230 7.40 -4.91 25.07
C GLU A 230 7.78 -4.06 26.29
N GLU A 231 8.05 -4.72 27.41
CA GLU A 231 8.73 -4.07 28.53
C GLU A 231 10.23 -4.03 28.24
N PRO A 232 10.92 -2.90 28.46
CA PRO A 232 12.38 -2.85 28.29
C PRO A 232 13.05 -3.79 29.29
N PRO A 233 14.25 -4.32 28.99
CA PRO A 233 14.93 -5.29 29.85
C PRO A 233 15.32 -4.67 31.20
N GLY A 234 14.43 -4.83 32.18
CA GLY A 234 14.66 -4.65 33.61
C GLY A 234 14.90 -6.00 34.30
N ASP A 235 15.13 -5.96 35.60
CA ASP A 235 15.40 -7.12 36.46
C ASP A 235 14.15 -7.94 36.86
N GLY A 236 13.00 -7.68 36.21
CA GLY A 236 11.71 -8.26 36.54
C GLY A 236 10.99 -7.62 37.73
N SER A 237 11.51 -6.54 38.32
CA SER A 237 10.85 -5.83 39.42
C SER A 237 9.68 -4.93 38.95
N SER A 238 8.51 -5.54 38.75
CA SER A 238 7.26 -4.79 38.57
C SER A 238 6.80 -4.19 39.90
N VAL A 239 7.09 -2.89 40.11
CA VAL A 239 6.41 -2.10 41.15
C VAL A 239 4.98 -1.89 40.68
N GLY A 240 4.04 -2.66 41.24
CA GLY A 240 2.64 -2.63 40.82
C GLY A 240 2.02 -1.23 40.87
N ASP A 241 1.21 -0.90 39.86
CA ASP A 241 0.68 0.46 39.62
C ASP A 241 0.03 1.06 40.87
N ALA A 242 0.65 2.12 41.39
CA ALA A 242 0.21 2.85 42.57
C ALA A 242 -0.07 4.32 42.22
N ILE A 243 -1.28 4.78 42.51
CA ILE A 243 -1.63 6.20 42.41
C ILE A 243 -1.23 6.89 43.72
N VAL A 244 -0.25 7.79 43.65
CA VAL A 244 0.24 8.59 44.79
C VAL A 244 -0.13 10.04 44.53
N GLY A 245 -1.19 10.52 45.19
CA GLY A 245 -1.78 11.81 44.90
C GLY A 245 -2.44 11.83 43.52
N SER A 246 -1.93 12.65 42.61
CA SER A 246 -2.38 12.74 41.21
C SER A 246 -1.41 12.11 40.20
N ALA A 247 -0.41 11.35 40.67
CA ALA A 247 0.61 10.72 39.83
C ALA A 247 0.53 9.19 39.93
N THR A 248 0.52 8.51 38.78
CA THR A 248 0.74 7.06 38.73
C THR A 248 2.24 6.77 38.79
N VAL A 249 2.64 5.91 39.71
CA VAL A 249 4.01 5.40 39.86
C VAL A 249 3.96 3.88 39.67
N GLY A 250 4.86 3.34 38.85
CA GLY A 250 4.91 1.91 38.53
C GLY A 250 4.69 1.56 37.06
N SER A 251 4.14 2.49 36.25
CA SER A 251 3.84 2.24 34.84
C SER A 251 5.10 1.89 34.04
N GLY A 252 5.34 0.60 33.83
CA GLY A 252 6.46 0.09 33.04
C GLY A 252 6.48 0.76 31.66
N ARG A 253 7.66 1.17 31.19
CA ARG A 253 7.82 1.95 29.95
C ARG A 253 7.60 1.06 28.71
N ARG A 254 6.35 0.64 28.48
CA ARG A 254 5.92 -0.18 27.34
C ARG A 254 6.38 0.44 26.02
N VAL A 255 7.41 -0.15 25.42
CA VAL A 255 7.99 0.31 24.15
C VAL A 255 7.14 -0.26 23.01
N ARG A 256 6.68 0.61 22.10
CA ARG A 256 6.01 0.21 20.86
C ARG A 256 7.05 -0.36 19.89
N VAL A 257 7.07 -1.68 19.68
CA VAL A 257 8.19 -2.36 19.00
C VAL A 257 7.94 -2.57 17.50
N ALA A 258 6.79 -3.12 17.13
CA ALA A 258 6.50 -3.49 15.73
C ALA A 258 5.02 -3.30 15.36
N SER A 259 4.74 -3.31 14.05
CA SER A 259 3.43 -3.70 13.53
C SER A 259 3.37 -5.22 13.50
N THR A 260 2.30 -5.83 14.02
CA THR A 260 2.08 -7.28 14.00
C THR A 260 0.93 -7.73 13.09
N TRP A 261 0.46 -6.81 12.26
CA TRP A 261 -0.41 -7.09 11.13
C TRP A 261 0.43 -7.24 9.86
N GLN A 262 0.16 -8.29 9.08
CA GLN A 262 0.80 -8.56 7.80
C GLN A 262 0.25 -7.61 6.74
N ARG A 263 1.10 -7.09 5.86
CA ARG A 263 0.70 -6.34 4.67
C ARG A 263 0.27 -7.29 3.57
N VAL A 264 -0.85 -6.97 2.94
CA VAL A 264 -1.39 -7.75 1.82
C VAL A 264 -1.26 -6.93 0.55
N PHE A 265 -0.64 -7.52 -0.47
CA PHE A 265 -0.44 -6.90 -1.79
C PHE A 265 -1.23 -7.60 -2.89
N ARG A 266 -1.72 -8.82 -2.62
CA ARG A 266 -2.48 -9.65 -3.56
C ARG A 266 -3.96 -9.79 -3.17
N THR A 267 -4.83 -9.87 -4.17
CA THR A 267 -6.27 -10.09 -3.98
C THR A 267 -6.64 -11.54 -3.66
N ASP A 268 -5.72 -12.48 -3.89
CA ASP A 268 -5.82 -13.91 -3.63
C ASP A 268 -4.96 -14.37 -2.43
N HIS A 269 -4.67 -13.44 -1.51
CA HIS A 269 -4.15 -13.74 -0.18
C HIS A 269 -5.24 -14.46 0.65
N ASP A 270 -4.84 -15.50 1.38
CA ASP A 270 -5.71 -16.26 2.29
C ASP A 270 -5.57 -15.66 3.70
N PHE A 271 -6.64 -15.08 4.23
CA PHE A 271 -6.63 -14.29 5.46
C PHE A 271 -6.85 -15.18 6.69
N ASP A 272 -5.87 -15.23 7.60
CA ASP A 272 -5.98 -15.88 8.92
C ASP A 272 -6.81 -15.04 9.90
N GLY A 273 -6.74 -13.71 9.77
CA GLY A 273 -7.49 -12.74 10.57
C GLY A 273 -8.53 -11.96 9.78
N ARG A 274 -8.62 -10.66 10.08
CA ARG A 274 -9.54 -9.75 9.38
C ARG A 274 -8.81 -8.93 8.33
N ILE A 275 -9.41 -8.86 7.15
CA ILE A 275 -9.10 -7.85 6.15
C ILE A 275 -9.27 -6.45 6.76
N ILE A 276 -8.26 -5.61 6.64
CA ILE A 276 -8.31 -4.18 7.01
C ILE A 276 -7.84 -3.35 5.82
N VAL A 277 -8.71 -2.52 5.25
CA VAL A 277 -8.38 -1.64 4.11
C VAL A 277 -8.27 -0.19 4.55
N GLU A 278 -7.26 0.53 4.07
CA GLU A 278 -6.90 1.88 4.53
C GLU A 278 -6.55 2.84 3.38
N SER A 279 -7.02 4.09 3.47
CA SER A 279 -6.57 5.22 2.63
C SER A 279 -5.57 6.16 3.32
N GLY A 280 -5.22 5.86 4.58
CA GLY A 280 -4.56 6.78 5.51
C GLY A 280 -5.54 7.61 6.35
N SER A 281 -6.68 8.04 5.79
CA SER A 281 -7.69 8.86 6.51
C SER A 281 -9.01 8.13 6.82
N LEU A 282 -9.31 7.05 6.10
CA LEU A 282 -10.43 6.13 6.33
C LEU A 282 -9.86 4.71 6.44
N ARG A 283 -10.28 3.96 7.45
CA ARG A 283 -10.07 2.52 7.61
C ARG A 283 -11.42 1.83 7.57
N LEU A 284 -11.54 0.75 6.79
CA LEU A 284 -12.68 -0.17 6.85
C LEU A 284 -12.19 -1.53 7.38
N ILE A 285 -12.96 -2.12 8.29
CA ILE A 285 -12.76 -3.47 8.80
C ILE A 285 -14.07 -4.25 8.56
N PRO A 286 -14.19 -4.99 7.44
CA PRO A 286 -15.20 -6.03 7.30
C PRO A 286 -15.11 -7.08 8.41
N ASP A 287 -16.26 -7.69 8.70
CA ASP A 287 -16.46 -8.76 9.68
C ASP A 287 -17.71 -9.53 9.20
N GLU A 288 -17.49 -10.40 8.20
CA GLU A 288 -18.55 -11.12 7.48
C GLU A 288 -19.32 -12.07 8.41
N VAL A 289 -18.61 -12.74 9.32
CA VAL A 289 -19.15 -13.66 10.34
C VAL A 289 -20.23 -12.97 11.17
N ASN A 290 -20.05 -11.70 11.53
CA ASN A 290 -21.04 -10.92 12.27
C ASN A 290 -21.94 -10.04 11.37
N GLY A 291 -21.74 -10.04 10.06
CA GLY A 291 -22.41 -9.13 9.11
C GLY A 291 -22.09 -7.64 9.32
N LYS A 292 -20.95 -7.33 9.94
CA LYS A 292 -20.56 -5.96 10.31
C LYS A 292 -19.56 -5.40 9.31
N LEU A 293 -19.83 -4.19 8.81
CA LEU A 293 -18.79 -3.32 8.27
C LEU A 293 -18.49 -2.27 9.34
N ARG A 294 -17.27 -2.26 9.88
CA ARG A 294 -16.80 -1.19 10.78
C ARG A 294 -16.00 -0.19 9.96
N ALA A 295 -16.20 1.09 10.22
CA ALA A 295 -15.49 2.16 9.55
C ALA A 295 -14.91 3.13 10.58
N PHE A 296 -13.70 3.62 10.34
CA PHE A 296 -13.02 4.54 11.24
C PHE A 296 -12.42 5.71 10.47
N ARG A 297 -12.43 6.90 11.06
CA ARG A 297 -11.76 8.10 10.54
C ARG A 297 -10.51 8.38 11.36
N TRP A 298 -9.42 8.77 10.71
CA TRP A 298 -8.24 9.25 11.42
C TRP A 298 -8.54 10.60 12.07
N ASN A 299 -8.19 10.73 13.35
CA ASN A 299 -8.22 11.97 14.10
C ASN A 299 -6.78 12.37 14.45
N SER A 300 -6.29 13.39 13.78
CA SER A 300 -4.93 13.93 13.93
C SER A 300 -4.69 14.56 15.31
N MET A 301 -5.68 15.28 15.83
CA MET A 301 -5.60 16.00 17.11
C MET A 301 -5.35 15.07 18.30
N THR A 302 -5.82 13.82 18.21
CA THR A 302 -5.67 12.78 19.24
C THR A 302 -4.77 11.63 18.81
N SER A 303 -4.33 11.61 17.55
CA SER A 303 -3.58 10.52 16.91
C SER A 303 -4.24 9.14 17.06
N HIS A 304 -5.57 9.09 16.91
CA HIS A 304 -6.35 7.84 17.02
C HIS A 304 -7.36 7.64 15.88
N TRP A 305 -8.02 6.49 15.88
CA TRP A 305 -9.06 6.14 14.90
C TRP A 305 -10.45 6.19 15.52
N ASP A 306 -11.21 7.24 15.21
CA ASP A 306 -12.60 7.41 15.67
C ASP A 306 -13.54 6.49 14.90
N LEU A 307 -14.37 5.73 15.62
CA LEU A 307 -15.39 4.86 15.03
C LEU A 307 -16.51 5.68 14.38
N LEU A 308 -16.65 5.57 13.06
CA LEU A 308 -17.77 6.17 12.33
C LEU A 308 -19.02 5.29 12.47
N GLN A 309 -20.12 5.90 12.92
CA GLN A 309 -21.41 5.24 12.95
C GLN A 309 -22.01 5.18 11.54
N LEU A 310 -22.29 3.96 11.08
CA LEU A 310 -23.06 3.69 9.87
C LEU A 310 -24.56 3.86 10.14
N GLY A 311 -25.34 4.27 9.13
CA GLY A 311 -26.76 4.63 9.30
C GLY A 311 -27.65 3.48 9.79
N MET A 312 -28.79 3.84 10.40
CA MET A 312 -29.77 2.85 10.88
C MET A 312 -30.48 2.20 9.68
N SER A 313 -30.43 0.87 9.62
CA SER A 313 -30.91 0.09 8.47
C SER A 313 -30.85 -1.41 8.79
N PRO A 314 -31.65 -2.27 8.13
CA PRO A 314 -31.55 -3.73 8.25
C PRO A 314 -30.44 -4.33 7.37
N TRP A 315 -29.79 -3.56 6.49
CA TRP A 315 -28.74 -4.05 5.61
C TRP A 315 -27.42 -4.32 6.36
N ARG A 316 -26.86 -5.50 6.14
CA ARG A 316 -25.60 -5.99 6.74
C ARG A 316 -24.62 -6.41 5.67
N LEU A 317 -23.34 -6.43 6.03
CA LEU A 317 -22.31 -7.06 5.21
C LEU A 317 -22.64 -8.55 5.04
N LYS A 318 -22.31 -9.11 3.88
CA LYS A 318 -22.33 -10.56 3.63
C LYS A 318 -20.99 -11.06 3.11
N THR A 319 -20.38 -10.36 2.15
CA THR A 319 -19.04 -10.67 1.61
C THR A 319 -18.27 -9.39 1.28
N PHE A 320 -16.94 -9.45 1.29
CA PHE A 320 -16.03 -8.35 0.98
C PHE A 320 -14.85 -8.89 0.14
N ASN A 321 -15.09 -9.10 -1.16
CA ASN A 321 -14.09 -9.71 -2.05
C ASN A 321 -13.19 -8.62 -2.65
N LEU A 322 -11.89 -8.63 -2.33
CA LEU A 322 -10.93 -7.68 -2.92
C LEU A 322 -10.78 -7.93 -4.45
N SER A 323 -11.01 -6.91 -5.26
CA SER A 323 -10.87 -6.98 -6.72
C SER A 323 -9.60 -6.30 -7.23
N ARG A 324 -9.02 -5.37 -6.46
CA ARG A 324 -7.72 -4.76 -6.75
C ARG A 324 -7.04 -4.23 -5.49
N ILE A 325 -5.72 -4.39 -5.39
CA ILE A 325 -4.86 -3.72 -4.41
C ILE A 325 -3.80 -2.93 -5.17
N GLY A 326 -3.69 -1.63 -4.91
CA GLY A 326 -2.69 -0.76 -5.53
C GLY A 326 -2.39 0.46 -4.66
N PRO A 327 -1.26 1.15 -4.92
CA PRO A 327 -0.78 2.24 -4.06
C PRO A 327 -1.72 3.46 -4.08
N GLU A 328 -2.34 3.74 -5.23
CA GLU A 328 -3.29 4.86 -5.36
C GLU A 328 -4.73 4.52 -4.93
N ARG A 329 -5.17 3.26 -5.04
CA ARG A 329 -6.50 2.80 -4.62
C ARG A 329 -6.61 1.29 -4.41
N VAL A 330 -7.50 0.89 -3.51
CA VAL A 330 -7.97 -0.49 -3.30
C VAL A 330 -9.42 -0.59 -3.77
N GLU A 331 -9.79 -1.72 -4.39
CA GLU A 331 -11.14 -2.00 -4.86
C GLU A 331 -11.66 -3.33 -4.29
N ALA A 332 -12.97 -3.40 -4.01
CA ALA A 332 -13.63 -4.61 -3.54
C ALA A 332 -15.07 -4.73 -4.07
N MET A 333 -15.51 -5.94 -4.38
CA MET A 333 -16.91 -6.28 -4.65
C MET A 333 -17.57 -6.70 -3.34
N VAL A 334 -18.62 -5.98 -2.92
CA VAL A 334 -19.21 -6.11 -1.58
C VAL A 334 -20.67 -6.53 -1.69
N ASP A 335 -21.01 -7.73 -1.21
CA ASP A 335 -22.41 -8.14 -1.07
C ASP A 335 -22.96 -7.69 0.28
N PHE A 336 -24.16 -7.12 0.25
CA PHE A 336 -24.97 -6.83 1.41
C PHE A 336 -26.22 -7.71 1.43
N ARG A 337 -26.72 -8.01 2.64
CA ARG A 337 -27.98 -8.73 2.87
C ARG A 337 -28.91 -7.90 3.76
N ASN A 338 -30.17 -7.78 3.37
CA ASN A 338 -31.23 -7.27 4.24
C ASN A 338 -31.60 -8.34 5.28
N GLN A 339 -31.53 -8.03 6.58
CA GLN A 339 -31.90 -8.99 7.63
C GLN A 339 -33.41 -9.26 7.75
N GLU A 340 -34.26 -8.39 7.21
CA GLU A 340 -35.72 -8.50 7.31
C GLU A 340 -36.32 -9.32 6.15
N THR A 341 -35.82 -9.09 4.93
CA THR A 341 -36.33 -9.76 3.71
C THR A 341 -35.43 -10.88 3.18
N ASN A 342 -34.18 -10.97 3.67
CA ASN A 342 -33.08 -11.77 3.08
C ASN A 342 -32.64 -11.38 1.66
N ASP A 343 -33.11 -10.25 1.13
CA ASP A 343 -32.64 -9.72 -0.16
C ASP A 343 -31.13 -9.52 -0.18
N LEU A 344 -30.52 -9.74 -1.35
CA LEU A 344 -29.11 -9.53 -1.61
C LEU A 344 -28.91 -8.36 -2.58
N TYR A 345 -27.93 -7.52 -2.31
CA TYR A 345 -27.55 -6.43 -3.22
C TYR A 345 -26.02 -6.24 -3.21
N ARG A 346 -25.43 -6.02 -4.38
CA ARG A 346 -23.99 -5.83 -4.57
C ARG A 346 -23.67 -4.38 -4.89
N LEU A 347 -22.62 -3.85 -4.25
CA LEU A 347 -21.97 -2.61 -4.64
C LEU A 347 -20.48 -2.87 -4.83
N ASP A 348 -19.89 -2.19 -5.81
CA ASP A 348 -18.44 -2.14 -5.96
C ASP A 348 -17.91 -0.94 -5.15
N MET A 349 -16.83 -1.16 -4.41
CA MET A 349 -16.24 -0.23 -3.44
C MET A 349 -14.84 0.16 -3.90
N MET A 350 -14.52 1.45 -3.89
CA MET A 350 -13.20 1.98 -4.21
C MET A 350 -12.70 2.91 -3.09
N LEU A 351 -11.62 2.51 -2.43
CA LEU A 351 -10.93 3.27 -1.39
C LEU A 351 -9.64 3.87 -1.95
N ARG A 352 -9.66 5.18 -2.23
CA ARG A 352 -8.54 5.92 -2.83
C ARG A 352 -7.65 6.59 -1.79
N ARG A 353 -6.38 6.76 -2.15
CA ARG A 353 -5.33 7.40 -1.35
C ARG A 353 -5.77 8.76 -0.81
N GLY A 354 -5.57 9.00 0.49
CA GLY A 354 -5.88 10.28 1.14
C GLY A 354 -7.37 10.68 1.20
N LEU A 355 -8.30 9.80 0.77
CA LEU A 355 -9.73 10.08 0.84
C LEU A 355 -10.37 9.54 2.12
N GLY A 356 -11.04 10.41 2.87
CA GLY A 356 -11.74 10.09 4.12
C GLY A 356 -13.16 9.53 3.95
N LEU A 357 -13.50 9.11 2.72
CA LEU A 357 -14.78 8.54 2.28
C LEU A 357 -14.48 7.53 1.17
N ALA A 358 -15.14 6.38 1.18
CA ALA A 358 -15.06 5.36 0.14
C ALA A 358 -16.04 5.68 -0.99
N GLN A 359 -15.65 5.46 -2.24
CA GLN A 359 -16.56 5.61 -3.38
C GLN A 359 -17.28 4.29 -3.62
N TRP A 360 -18.57 4.36 -3.92
CA TRP A 360 -19.42 3.20 -4.14
C TRP A 360 -20.11 3.33 -5.49
N THR A 361 -20.13 2.24 -6.26
CA THR A 361 -20.75 2.19 -7.58
C THR A 361 -21.65 0.97 -7.73
N LYS A 362 -22.70 1.12 -8.53
CA LYS A 362 -23.55 0.01 -8.96
C LYS A 362 -22.83 -0.79 -10.06
N PRO A 363 -22.80 -2.13 -9.97
CA PRO A 363 -22.37 -2.98 -11.08
C PRO A 363 -23.23 -2.74 -12.33
N ASN A 364 -22.67 -2.97 -13.52
CA ASN A 364 -23.40 -2.85 -14.78
C ASN A 364 -24.67 -3.71 -14.78
N ASN A 365 -25.80 -3.13 -15.22
CA ASN A 365 -27.14 -3.73 -15.22
C ASN A 365 -27.74 -4.06 -13.83
N ALA A 366 -27.15 -3.60 -12.72
CA ALA A 366 -27.77 -3.72 -11.40
C ALA A 366 -29.04 -2.87 -11.29
N SER A 367 -30.07 -3.43 -10.64
CA SER A 367 -31.29 -2.73 -10.22
C SER A 367 -30.98 -1.49 -9.36
N PRO A 368 -31.92 -0.53 -9.19
CA PRO A 368 -31.73 0.61 -8.29
C PRO A 368 -31.27 0.17 -6.89
N THR A 369 -30.33 0.92 -6.30
CA THR A 369 -29.83 0.62 -4.95
C THR A 369 -30.94 0.86 -3.92
N PRO A 370 -31.26 -0.11 -3.05
CA PRO A 370 -32.29 0.08 -2.03
C PRO A 370 -31.96 1.25 -1.10
N ASP A 371 -32.93 2.11 -0.82
CA ASP A 371 -32.72 3.33 -0.02
C ASP A 371 -32.09 3.03 1.34
N GLY A 372 -32.56 1.98 2.04
CA GLY A 372 -31.96 1.55 3.31
C GLY A 372 -30.50 1.08 3.22
N LEU A 373 -29.98 0.72 2.04
CA LEU A 373 -28.54 0.46 1.85
C LEU A 373 -27.77 1.76 1.60
N VAL A 374 -28.40 2.75 0.94
CA VAL A 374 -27.87 4.11 0.81
C VAL A 374 -27.78 4.75 2.21
N ASP A 375 -28.85 4.74 3.00
CA ASP A 375 -28.84 5.23 4.38
C ASP A 375 -27.75 4.58 5.24
N ARG A 376 -27.55 3.27 5.08
CA ARG A 376 -26.54 2.51 5.83
C ARG A 376 -25.12 3.02 5.56
N LEU A 377 -24.80 3.32 4.30
CA LEU A 377 -23.44 3.62 3.84
C LEU A 377 -23.15 5.12 3.70
N ALA A 378 -24.17 5.99 3.66
CA ALA A 378 -24.02 7.43 3.49
C ALA A 378 -22.97 8.11 4.41
N PRO A 379 -22.80 7.73 5.70
CA PRO A 379 -21.77 8.31 6.57
C PRO A 379 -20.32 8.07 6.13
N ILE A 380 -20.08 7.10 5.25
CA ILE A 380 -18.75 6.73 4.73
C ILE A 380 -18.63 6.85 3.20
N ALA A 381 -19.73 7.14 2.51
CA ALA A 381 -19.76 7.20 1.05
C ALA A 381 -19.28 8.56 0.51
N ARG A 382 -18.49 8.54 -0.57
CA ARG A 382 -18.16 9.72 -1.39
C ARG A 382 -19.35 10.02 -2.31
N PRO A 383 -20.08 11.13 -2.15
CA PRO A 383 -21.18 11.50 -3.03
C PRO A 383 -20.61 12.10 -4.32
N SER A 384 -20.13 11.26 -5.24
CA SER A 384 -19.47 11.70 -6.49
C SER A 384 -19.82 10.78 -7.65
N GLY A 385 -20.62 11.29 -8.59
CA GLY A 385 -20.91 10.63 -9.87
C GLY A 385 -19.75 10.65 -10.88
N ARG A 386 -18.51 10.96 -10.45
CA ARG A 386 -17.31 11.04 -11.29
C ARG A 386 -16.15 10.23 -10.72
N ASP A 387 -15.33 9.71 -11.62
CA ASP A 387 -14.18 8.86 -11.36
C ASP A 387 -12.96 9.29 -12.17
N SER A 388 -11.88 9.65 -11.48
CA SER A 388 -10.59 10.04 -12.07
C SER A 388 -9.80 8.86 -12.66
N ARG A 389 -10.15 7.61 -12.29
CA ARG A 389 -9.50 6.35 -12.72
C ARG A 389 -7.99 6.35 -12.56
N GLU A 390 -7.51 6.90 -11.45
CA GLU A 390 -6.10 7.17 -11.25
C GLU A 390 -5.22 5.90 -11.22
N VAL A 391 -4.06 5.96 -11.87
CA VAL A 391 -3.06 4.88 -11.88
C VAL A 391 -1.66 5.46 -11.64
N GLN A 392 -0.95 4.94 -10.63
CA GLN A 392 0.43 5.32 -10.35
C GLN A 392 1.41 4.70 -11.34
N THR A 393 2.37 5.50 -11.81
CA THR A 393 3.42 5.10 -12.75
C THR A 393 4.65 6.01 -12.62
N LEU A 394 5.60 5.90 -13.55
CA LEU A 394 6.74 6.81 -13.71
C LEU A 394 6.69 7.50 -15.08
N ILE A 395 7.22 8.72 -15.14
CA ILE A 395 7.48 9.43 -16.40
C ILE A 395 8.89 10.03 -16.34
N ARG A 396 9.67 9.85 -17.42
CA ARG A 396 11.03 10.41 -17.55
C ARG A 396 11.00 11.93 -17.53
N ASP A 397 11.97 12.55 -16.87
CA ASP A 397 12.17 14.01 -16.85
C ASP A 397 12.32 14.57 -18.28
N SER A 398 12.99 13.84 -19.17
CA SER A 398 13.10 14.13 -20.61
C SER A 398 11.77 14.18 -21.38
N ASN A 399 10.67 13.70 -20.79
CA ASN A 399 9.34 13.64 -21.39
C ASN A 399 8.38 14.68 -20.77
N ILE A 400 8.87 15.51 -19.85
CA ILE A 400 8.15 16.66 -19.30
C ILE A 400 8.49 17.89 -20.17
N PRO A 401 7.50 18.69 -20.60
CA PRO A 401 7.77 19.88 -21.40
C PRO A 401 8.43 20.99 -20.55
N ALA A 402 9.35 21.71 -21.19
CA ALA A 402 10.30 22.66 -20.59
C ALA A 402 9.66 23.91 -19.95
#